data_AF-A0A2E1XCM2-F1
#
_entry.id   AF-A0A2E1XCM2-F1
#
_cell.length_a   1.000
_cell.length_b   1.000
_cell.length_c   1.000
_cell.angle_alpha   90.00
_cell.angle_beta   90.00
_cell.angle_gamma   90.00
#
_symmetry.space_group_name_H-M   'P 1'
#
loop_
_entity.id
_entity.type
_entity.pdbx_description
1 polymer ?
#
loop_
_entity_poly.entity_id
_entity_poly.type
_entity_poly.pdbx_seq_one_letter_code
_entity_poly.pdbx_strand_id
1 'polypeptide(L)' 'MRKPTYNFEVMGDNGKVLRRCTQSCHNIGAQARTFDLLRKTPGAVAVFGFERSGRHVHAAYRD' A
#
# COMPACT_ATOMS: atom_id res chain seq x y z
N MET A 1 5.32 -21.30 6.42
CA MET A 1 5.83 -20.17 5.61
C MET A 1 5.68 -18.87 6.39
N ARG A 2 6.76 -18.09 6.55
CA ARG A 2 6.71 -16.77 7.22
C ARG A 2 6.12 -15.73 6.26
N LYS A 3 5.17 -14.93 6.72
CA LYS A 3 4.59 -13.83 5.93
C LYS A 3 5.65 -12.75 5.69
N PRO A 4 5.88 -12.32 4.43
CA PRO A 4 6.73 -11.17 4.16
C PRO A 4 6.17 -9.89 4.77
N THR A 5 7.05 -8.94 5.04
CA THR A 5 6.68 -7.60 5.53
C THR A 5 6.57 -6.63 4.38
N TYR A 6 5.48 -5.88 4.33
CA TYR A 6 5.23 -4.84 3.33
C TYR A 6 5.19 -3.46 3.99
N ASN A 7 5.74 -2.46 3.29
CA ASN A 7 5.59 -1.05 3.59
C ASN A 7 4.56 -0.45 2.63
N PHE A 8 3.60 0.29 3.16
CA PHE A 8 2.57 0.95 2.37
C PHE A 8 2.70 2.46 2.51
N GLU A 9 2.63 3.16 1.38
CA GLU A 9 2.60 4.62 1.29
C GLU A 9 1.28 5.05 0.63
N VAL A 10 0.51 5.87 1.32
CA VAL A 10 -0.73 6.47 0.82
C VAL A 10 -0.40 7.88 0.35
N MET A 11 -0.68 8.16 -0.91
CA MET A 11 -0.33 9.41 -1.58
C MET A 11 -1.54 10.30 -1.72
N GLY A 12 -1.35 11.60 -1.46
CA GLY A 12 -2.32 12.65 -1.74
C GLY A 12 -2.16 13.22 -3.15
N ASP A 13 -3.13 14.02 -3.57
CA ASP A 13 -3.17 14.69 -4.88
C ASP A 13 -2.01 15.66 -5.11
N ASN A 14 -1.49 16.26 -4.05
CA ASN A 14 -0.31 17.13 -4.06
C ASN A 14 1.02 16.37 -4.12
N GLY A 15 1.00 15.05 -4.35
CA GLY A 15 2.19 14.19 -4.40
C GLY A 15 2.83 13.91 -3.05
N LYS A 16 2.26 14.38 -1.93
CA LYS A 16 2.78 14.11 -0.59
C LYS A 16 2.24 12.79 -0.04
N VAL A 17 3.04 12.15 0.81
CA VAL A 17 2.60 10.98 1.57
C VAL A 17 1.67 11.44 2.69
N LEU A 18 0.40 11.01 2.62
CA LEU A 18 -0.60 11.23 3.66
C LEU A 18 -0.40 10.28 4.84
N ARG A 19 0.01 9.03 4.55
CA ARG A 19 0.14 7.99 5.56
C ARG A 19 1.18 6.95 5.15
N ARG A 20 1.91 6.43 6.13
CA ARG A 20 2.71 5.22 6.01
C ARG A 20 2.21 4.15 6.97
N CYS A 21 2.24 2.89 6.56
CA CYS A 21 2.05 1.77 7.48
C CYS A 21 2.81 0.53 7.04
N THR A 22 3.16 -0.32 8.00
CA THR A 22 3.89 -1.57 7.74
C THR A 22 3.02 -2.75 8.19
N GLN A 23 2.95 -3.81 7.39
CA GLN A 23 2.18 -5.00 7.72
C GLN A 23 2.81 -6.27 7.16
N SER A 24 2.86 -7.32 7.97
CA SER A 24 3.24 -8.66 7.50
C SER A 24 2.02 -9.39 6.95
N CYS A 25 2.03 -9.69 5.65
CA CYS A 25 0.91 -10.32 4.94
C CYS A 25 1.41 -11.15 3.75
N HIS A 26 0.54 -12.01 3.21
CA HIS A 26 0.81 -12.66 1.93
C HIS A 26 0.68 -11.64 0.79
N ASN A 27 1.30 -11.92 -0.36
CA ASN A 27 1.27 -11.06 -1.54
C ASN A 27 -0.18 -10.66 -1.91
N ILE A 28 -1.12 -11.61 -2.01
CA ILE A 28 -2.53 -11.30 -2.28
C ILE A 28 -3.17 -10.40 -1.19
N GLY A 29 -2.74 -10.54 0.06
CA GLY A 29 -3.17 -9.67 1.16
C GLY A 29 -2.60 -8.26 1.04
N ALA A 30 -1.38 -8.11 0.53
CA ALA A 30 -0.78 -6.81 0.25
C ALA A 30 -1.52 -6.09 -0.88
N GLN A 31 -1.90 -6.81 -1.94
CA GLN A 31 -2.76 -6.27 -3.00
C GLN A 31 -4.12 -5.81 -2.46
N ALA A 32 -4.81 -6.65 -1.68
CA ALA A 32 -6.08 -6.23 -1.07
C ALA A 32 -5.91 -5.00 -0.16
N ARG A 33 -4.78 -4.93 0.56
CA ARG A 33 -4.47 -3.82 1.46
C ARG A 33 -4.27 -2.49 0.73
N THR A 34 -3.69 -2.46 -0.47
CA THR A 34 -3.54 -1.21 -1.22
C THR A 34 -4.90 -0.61 -1.60
N PHE A 35 -5.84 -1.43 -2.07
CA PHE A 35 -7.22 -0.99 -2.35
C PHE A 35 -7.94 -0.52 -1.08
N ASP A 36 -7.79 -1.25 0.01
CA ASP A 36 -8.41 -0.90 1.29
C ASP A 36 -7.93 0.46 1.82
N LEU A 37 -6.61 0.70 1.77
CA LEU A 37 -6.02 1.97 2.19
C LEU A 37 -6.47 3.12 1.30
N LEU A 38 -6.58 2.89 -0.02
CA LEU A 38 -7.03 3.90 -0.97
C LEU A 38 -8.48 4.31 -0.67
N ARG A 39 -9.38 3.33 -0.49
CA ARG A 39 -10.81 3.57 -0.21
C ARG A 39 -11.06 4.21 1.15
N LYS A 40 -10.27 3.85 2.16
CA LYS A 40 -10.47 4.28 3.55
C LYS A 40 -9.74 5.57 3.91
N THR A 41 -8.88 6.10 3.04
CA THR A 41 -8.12 7.33 3.32
C THR A 41 -8.66 8.48 2.48
N PRO A 42 -9.40 9.43 3.09
CA PRO A 42 -9.84 10.63 2.39
C PRO A 42 -8.65 11.40 1.80
N GLY A 43 -8.81 11.88 0.57
CA GLY A 43 -7.75 12.61 -0.15
C GLY A 43 -6.67 11.72 -0.75
N ALA A 44 -6.71 10.40 -0.55
CA ALA A 44 -5.78 9.50 -1.22
C ALA A 44 -6.08 9.45 -2.73
N VAL A 45 -5.03 9.56 -3.54
CA VAL A 45 -5.07 9.38 -5.01
C VAL A 45 -4.33 8.13 -5.46
N ALA A 46 -3.38 7.65 -4.65
CA ALA A 46 -2.67 6.40 -4.91
C ALA A 46 -2.24 5.73 -3.59
N VAL A 47 -2.04 4.42 -3.64
CA VAL A 47 -1.38 3.66 -2.58
C VAL A 47 -0.36 2.73 -3.20
N PHE A 48 0.85 2.75 -2.67
CA PHE A 48 1.92 1.83 -3.03
C PHE A 48 2.21 0.88 -1.87
N GLY A 49 2.33 -0.42 -2.15
CA GLY A 49 2.73 -1.45 -1.21
C GLY A 49 4.00 -2.15 -1.69
N PHE A 50 5.09 -2.06 -0.93
CA PHE A 50 6.39 -2.61 -1.27
C PHE A 50 6.77 -3.74 -0.32
N GLU A 51 7.06 -4.94 -0.85
CA GLU A 51 7.67 -5.98 -0.01
C GLU A 51 9.07 -5.51 0.41
N ARG A 52 9.40 -5.61 1.70
CA ARG A 52 10.67 -5.14 2.26
C ARG A 52 11.91 -5.83 1.66
N SER A 53 11.74 -7.02 1.08
CA SER A 53 12.81 -7.74 0.36
C SER A 53 12.96 -7.31 -1.11
N GLY A 54 12.07 -6.46 -1.62
CA GLY A 54 12.11 -5.94 -2.99
C GLY A 54 11.50 -6.85 -4.05
N ARG A 55 10.85 -7.96 -3.69
CA ARG A 55 10.33 -8.93 -4.68
C ARG A 55 8.99 -8.58 -5.30
N HIS A 56 8.14 -7.83 -4.59
CA HIS A 56 6.79 -7.52 -5.03
C HIS A 56 6.42 -6.07 -4.74
N VAL A 57 5.67 -5.47 -5.67
CA VAL A 57 5.11 -4.13 -5.56
C VAL A 57 3.64 -4.19 -5.97
N HIS A 58 2.79 -3.51 -5.21
CA HIS A 58 1.38 -3.34 -5.50
C HIS A 58 1.05 -1.87 -5.56
N ALA A 59 0.21 -1.49 -6.51
CA ALA A 59 -0.29 -0.13 -6.63
C ALA A 59 -1.82 -0.17 -6.78
N ALA A 60 -2.47 0.82 -6.18
CA ALA A 60 -3.88 1.13 -6.42
C ALA A 60 -3.98 2.64 -6.63
N TYR A 61 -4.82 3.06 -7.59
CA TYR A 61 -5.04 4.44 -7.95
C TYR A 61 -6.53 4.76 -7.83
N ARG A 62 -6.85 5.98 -7.45
CA ARG A 62 -8.22 6.47 -7.52
C ARG A 62 -8.61 6.58 -9.00
N ASP A 63 -9.83 6.12 -9.31
CA ASP A 63 -10.42 6.30 -10.64
C ASP A 63 -10.52 7.79 -11.03
#